data_AF-A0A559UBC7-F1
#
_entry.id   AF-A0A559UBC7-F1
#
_cell.length_a   1.000
_cell.length_b   1.000
_cell.length_c   1.000
_cell.angle_alpha   90.00
_cell.angle_beta   90.00
_cell.angle_gamma   90.00
#
_symmetry.space_group_name_H-M   'P 1'
#
loop_
_entity.id
_entity.type
_entity.pdbx_description
1 polymer ?
#
loop_
_entity_poly.entity_id
_entity_poly.type
_entity_poly.pdbx_seq_one_letter_code
_entity_poly.pdbx_strand_id
1 'polypeptide(L)'
;MERMCRNIHRSLVPGGEFFVFAQKPDYRFDCPSLDKYGFLCEPTGEEIETGPRVRVTALLDPRPISIVCAVPRREVYEGCLRAAGFSDVKWVPLQVSEAGIHEYGEVFWADLLAHPPLEMLRCRA
;
A
#
# COMPACT_ATOMS: atom_id res chain seq x y z
N MET A 1 13.88 -5.08 -3.99
CA MET A 1 12.55 -5.65 -4.26
C MET A 1 12.63 -7.01 -4.95
N GLU A 2 13.34 -7.15 -6.07
CA GLU A 2 13.37 -8.42 -6.85
C GLU A 2 13.65 -9.70 -6.06
N ARG A 3 14.62 -9.67 -5.13
CA ARG A 3 14.94 -10.83 -4.28
C ARG A 3 13.72 -11.28 -3.47
N MET A 4 12.91 -10.35 -2.98
CA MET A 4 11.66 -10.67 -2.27
C MET A 4 10.67 -11.35 -3.22
N CYS A 5 10.41 -10.76 -4.39
CA CYS A 5 9.50 -11.33 -5.39
C CYS A 5 9.91 -12.76 -5.80
N ARG A 6 11.20 -13.00 -6.11
CA ARG A 6 11.70 -14.35 -6.46
C ARG A 6 11.52 -15.36 -5.32
N ASN A 7 11.75 -14.94 -4.08
CA ASN A 7 11.58 -15.81 -2.93
C ASN A 7 10.10 -16.16 -2.69
N ILE A 8 9.20 -15.19 -2.85
CA ILE A 8 7.75 -15.41 -2.72
C ILE A 8 7.26 -16.35 -3.81
N HIS A 9 7.61 -16.11 -5.08
CA HIS A 9 7.22 -16.97 -6.20
C HIS A 9 7.62 -18.43 -5.97
N ARG A 10 8.87 -18.68 -5.56
CA ARG A 10 9.37 -20.04 -5.26
C ARG A 10 8.64 -20.70 -4.08
N SER A 11 8.03 -19.91 -3.20
CA SER A 11 7.32 -20.42 -2.02
C SER A 11 5.85 -20.74 -2.30
N LEU A 12 5.35 -20.45 -3.50
CA LEU A 12 3.97 -20.73 -3.90
C LEU A 12 3.89 -21.99 -4.77
N VAL A 13 2.77 -22.69 -4.67
CA VAL A 13 2.42 -23.73 -5.64
C VAL A 13 2.20 -23.10 -7.03
N PRO A 14 2.42 -23.83 -8.13
CA PRO A 14 2.12 -23.34 -9.47
C PRO A 14 0.67 -22.87 -9.58
N GLY A 15 0.44 -21.67 -10.13
CA GLY A 15 -0.88 -21.06 -10.23
C GLY A 15 -1.40 -20.43 -8.93
N GLY A 16 -0.61 -20.43 -7.85
CA GLY A 16 -0.97 -19.81 -6.57
C GLY A 16 -1.12 -18.30 -6.70
N GLU A 17 -2.14 -17.73 -6.05
CA GLU A 17 -2.36 -16.28 -6.03
C GLU A 17 -1.57 -15.62 -4.90
N PHE A 18 -0.95 -14.49 -5.21
CA PHE A 18 -0.25 -13.64 -4.27
C PHE A 18 -0.98 -12.31 -4.15
N PHE A 19 -1.29 -11.93 -2.91
CA PHE A 19 -1.97 -10.68 -2.57
C PHE A 19 -1.05 -9.81 -1.71
N VAL A 20 -0.98 -8.53 -2.06
CA VAL A 20 -0.19 -7.51 -1.37
C VAL A 20 -1.11 -6.38 -0.95
N PHE A 21 -1.01 -5.96 0.30
CA PHE A 21 -1.56 -4.71 0.79
C PHE A 21 -0.40 -3.74 0.99
N ALA A 22 -0.40 -2.62 0.25
CA ALA A 22 0.73 -1.70 0.24
C ALA A 22 0.25 -0.24 0.23
N GLN A 23 1.17 0.66 0.55
CA GLN A 23 0.99 2.06 0.23
C GLN A 23 0.86 2.25 -1.28
N LYS A 24 -0.12 3.05 -1.70
CA LYS A 24 -0.40 3.31 -3.10
C LYS A 24 0.84 3.97 -3.74
N PRO A 25 1.40 3.41 -4.83
CA PRO A 25 2.64 3.91 -5.42
C PRO A 25 2.61 5.38 -5.87
N ASP A 26 1.42 5.85 -6.27
CA ASP A 26 1.14 7.21 -6.74
C ASP A 26 0.43 8.07 -5.69
N TYR A 27 0.51 7.70 -4.41
CA TYR A 27 -0.05 8.51 -3.34
C TYR A 27 0.62 9.89 -3.30
N ARG A 28 -0.18 10.92 -3.54
CA ARG A 28 0.25 12.31 -3.53
C ARG A 28 0.00 12.85 -2.13
N PHE A 29 1.06 13.07 -1.37
CA PHE A 29 1.00 13.52 0.03
C PHE A 29 0.44 14.94 0.22
N ASP A 30 -0.10 15.55 -0.85
CA ASP A 30 -0.72 16.87 -0.92
C ASP A 30 -2.25 16.82 -0.67
N CYS A 31 -2.68 15.96 0.26
CA CYS A 31 -4.09 15.69 0.57
C CYS A 31 -4.39 15.84 2.08
N PRO A 32 -5.66 15.78 2.52
CA PRO A 32 -6.02 15.87 3.94
C PRO A 32 -5.30 14.84 4.82
N SER A 33 -5.11 15.20 6.10
CA SER A 33 -4.51 14.33 7.11
C SER A 33 -5.29 13.02 7.26
N LEU A 34 -4.56 11.94 7.56
CA LEU A 34 -5.14 10.62 7.81
C LEU A 34 -5.38 10.34 9.30
N ASP A 35 -5.17 11.34 10.17
CA ASP A 35 -5.23 11.20 11.63
C ASP A 35 -6.54 10.58 12.15
N LYS A 36 -7.68 10.97 11.58
CA LYS A 36 -9.00 10.42 11.94
C LYS A 36 -9.15 8.93 11.62
N TYR A 37 -8.28 8.39 10.74
CA TYR A 37 -8.18 6.97 10.43
C TYR A 37 -7.13 6.24 11.29
N GLY A 38 -6.52 6.93 12.26
CA GLY A 38 -5.59 6.35 13.23
C GLY A 38 -4.14 6.27 12.77
N PHE A 39 -3.76 6.91 11.65
CA PHE A 39 -2.38 6.94 11.21
C PHE A 39 -2.01 8.21 10.43
N LEU A 40 -0.70 8.48 10.32
CA LEU A 40 -0.13 9.54 9.48
C LEU A 40 0.75 8.91 8.42
N CYS A 41 0.83 9.55 7.25
CA CYS A 41 1.74 9.21 6.16
C CYS A 41 2.45 10.48 5.68
N GLU A 42 3.74 10.58 5.97
CA GLU A 42 4.51 11.80 5.72
C GLU A 42 5.73 11.49 4.84
N PRO A 43 5.98 12.25 3.76
CA PRO A 43 7.16 12.06 2.94
C PRO A 43 8.41 12.46 3.74
N THR A 44 9.49 11.67 3.67
CA THR A 44 10.76 12.06 4.32
C THR A 44 11.60 13.00 3.46
N GLY A 45 11.25 13.14 2.18
CA GLY A 45 12.04 13.83 1.16
C GLY A 45 13.23 13.00 0.61
N GLU A 46 13.43 11.78 1.11
CA GLU A 46 14.47 10.86 0.63
C GLU A 46 13.93 9.97 -0.50
N GLU A 47 14.71 9.85 -1.57
CA GLU A 47 14.47 8.92 -2.67
C GLU A 47 15.47 7.77 -2.60
N ILE A 48 15.00 6.53 -2.76
CA ILE A 48 15.84 5.34 -2.89
C ILE A 48 15.56 4.64 -4.22
N GLU A 49 16.34 3.60 -4.53
CA GLU A 49 16.25 2.86 -5.81
C GLU A 49 14.80 2.48 -6.18
N THR A 50 14.03 2.01 -5.21
CA THR A 50 12.65 1.56 -5.45
C THR A 50 11.64 2.69 -5.57
N GLY A 51 11.90 3.86 -4.99
CA GLY A 51 10.97 4.99 -4.88
C GLY A 51 11.17 5.81 -3.60
N PRO A 52 10.23 6.70 -3.26
CA PRO A 52 10.35 7.59 -2.10
C PRO A 52 10.31 6.82 -0.78
N ARG A 53 10.87 7.42 0.26
CA ARG A 53 10.68 7.00 1.64
C ARG A 53 9.62 7.84 2.33
N VAL A 54 8.85 7.16 3.17
CA VAL A 54 7.80 7.76 3.98
C VAL A 54 7.99 7.39 5.43
N ARG A 55 7.52 8.26 6.31
CA ARG A 55 7.24 7.93 7.70
C ARG A 55 5.76 7.60 7.81
N VAL A 56 5.47 6.40 8.27
CA VAL A 56 4.12 6.00 8.69
C VAL A 56 4.09 5.97 10.20
N THR A 57 3.12 6.67 10.79
CA THR A 57 2.96 6.72 12.24
C THR A 57 1.58 6.20 12.61
N ALA A 58 1.53 5.12 13.39
CA ALA A 58 0.30 4.64 14.01
C ALA A 58 0.00 5.47 15.27
N LEU A 59 -1.19 6.06 15.33
CA LEU A 59 -1.62 6.97 16.42
C LEU A 59 -2.22 6.17 17.59
N LEU A 60 -1.35 5.43 18.27
CA LEU A 60 -1.71 4.62 19.45
C LEU A 60 -1.61 5.44 20.74
N ASP A 61 -2.52 5.15 21.69
CA ASP A 61 -2.48 5.65 23.07
C ASP A 61 -1.74 4.64 23.98
N PRO A 62 -0.78 5.05 24.83
CA PRO A 62 -0.33 6.42 25.13
C PRO A 62 0.78 6.95 24.23
N ARG A 63 1.33 6.13 23.33
CA ARG A 63 2.49 6.52 22.53
C ARG A 63 2.37 6.05 21.09
N PRO A 64 2.50 6.96 20.11
CA PRO A 64 2.52 6.60 18.71
C PRO A 64 3.78 5.80 18.35
N ILE A 65 3.67 4.97 17.31
CA ILE A 65 4.78 4.17 16.77
C ILE A 65 5.03 4.62 15.33
N SER A 66 6.29 4.92 15.02
CA SER A 66 6.70 5.44 13.71
C SER A 66 7.68 4.48 13.02
N ILE A 67 7.42 4.19 11.74
CA ILE A 67 8.25 3.34 10.90
C ILE A 67 8.58 4.11 9.62
N VAL A 68 9.85 4.03 9.18
CA VAL A 68 10.23 4.56 7.87
C VAL A 68 10.19 3.44 6.85
N CYS A 69 9.29 3.57 5.87
CA CYS A 69 9.04 2.60 4.83
C CYS A 69 9.48 3.13 3.47
N ALA A 70 9.69 2.22 2.51
CA ALA A 70 9.81 2.56 1.10
C ALA A 70 8.43 2.47 0.45
N VAL A 71 8.16 3.35 -0.52
CA VAL A 71 6.98 3.28 -1.40
C VAL A 71 7.47 2.98 -2.80
N PRO A 72 7.60 1.69 -3.17
CA PRO A 72 8.07 1.36 -4.50
C PRO A 72 7.11 1.90 -5.56
N ARG A 73 7.68 2.49 -6.61
CA ARG A 73 6.91 2.99 -7.75
C ARG A 73 6.19 1.83 -8.45
N ARG A 74 5.10 2.14 -9.15
CA ARG A 74 4.23 1.15 -9.77
C ARG A 74 4.99 0.25 -10.74
N GLU A 75 5.81 0.85 -11.59
CA GLU A 75 6.66 0.17 -12.56
C GLU A 75 7.72 -0.72 -11.91
N VAL A 76 8.23 -0.35 -10.73
CA VAL A 76 9.20 -1.16 -9.97
C VAL A 76 8.52 -2.41 -9.41
N TYR A 77 7.32 -2.27 -8.83
CA TYR A 77 6.52 -3.42 -8.39
C TYR A 77 6.25 -4.39 -9.53
N GLU A 78 5.67 -3.88 -10.61
CA GLU A 78 5.25 -4.71 -11.73
C GLU A 78 6.45 -5.37 -12.44
N GLY A 79 7.54 -4.64 -12.63
CA GLY A 79 8.77 -5.17 -13.21
C GLY A 79 9.37 -6.29 -12.37
N CYS A 80 9.50 -6.08 -11.06
CA CYS A 80 10.05 -7.10 -10.14
C CYS A 80 9.17 -8.36 -10.06
N LEU A 81 7.85 -8.21 -10.08
CA LEU A 81 6.91 -9.33 -10.06
C LEU A 81 6.99 -10.14 -11.35
N ARG A 82 6.94 -9.48 -12.52
CA ARG A 82 7.04 -10.16 -13.82
C ARG A 82 8.40 -10.85 -13.98
N ALA A 83 9.49 -10.20 -13.57
CA ALA A 83 10.84 -10.79 -13.60
C ALA A 83 10.99 -12.01 -12.68
N ALA A 84 10.17 -12.10 -11.62
CA ALA A 84 10.14 -13.25 -10.74
C ALA A 84 9.28 -14.43 -11.25
N GLY A 85 8.52 -14.23 -12.33
CA GLY A 85 7.64 -15.24 -12.93
C GLY A 85 6.15 -15.00 -12.73
N PHE A 86 5.75 -13.98 -11.95
CA PHE A 86 4.33 -13.69 -11.74
C PHE A 86 3.63 -13.17 -13.00
N SER A 87 2.42 -13.67 -13.22
CA SER A 87 1.47 -13.24 -14.24
C SER A 87 0.26 -12.52 -13.62
N ASP A 88 -0.67 -12.02 -14.44
CA ASP A 88 -1.92 -11.38 -14.00
C ASP A 88 -1.76 -10.27 -12.95
N VAL A 89 -0.68 -9.49 -13.01
CA VAL A 89 -0.44 -8.38 -12.08
C VAL A 89 -1.54 -7.33 -12.23
N LYS A 90 -2.35 -7.15 -11.18
CA LYS A 90 -3.50 -6.24 -11.13
C LYS A 90 -3.53 -5.48 -9.82
N TRP A 91 -3.68 -4.17 -9.91
CA TRP A 91 -3.97 -3.32 -8.77
C TRP A 91 -5.46 -3.28 -8.52
N VAL A 92 -5.84 -3.34 -7.25
CA VAL A 92 -7.22 -3.46 -6.79
C VAL A 92 -7.46 -2.34 -5.77
N PRO A 93 -8.30 -1.33 -6.11
CA PRO A 93 -8.66 -0.28 -5.17
C PRO A 93 -9.34 -0.85 -3.93
N LEU A 94 -9.09 -0.23 -2.78
CA LEU A 94 -9.79 -0.58 -1.54
C LEU A 94 -11.21 -0.04 -1.55
N GLN A 95 -12.09 -0.77 -0.85
CA GLN A 95 -13.48 -0.37 -0.65
C GLN A 95 -13.76 -0.30 0.84
N VAL A 96 -14.54 0.70 1.25
CA VAL A 96 -15.10 0.74 2.61
C VAL A 96 -16.31 -0.19 2.62
N SER A 97 -16.40 -1.06 3.64
CA SER A 97 -17.53 -1.97 3.78
C SER A 97 -18.82 -1.22 4.12
N GLU A 98 -19.98 -1.81 3.80
CA GLU A 98 -21.28 -1.26 4.20
C GLU A 98 -21.38 -1.03 5.71
N ALA A 99 -20.81 -1.93 6.52
CA ALA A 99 -20.75 -1.79 7.97
C ALA A 99 -19.93 -0.56 8.40
N GLY A 100 -18.77 -0.32 7.77
CA GLY A 100 -17.95 0.86 8.05
C GLY A 100 -18.62 2.17 7.63
N ILE A 101 -19.39 2.15 6.54
CA ILE A 101 -20.22 3.30 6.13
C ILE A 101 -21.36 3.52 7.13
N HIS A 102 -22.02 2.46 7.60
CA HIS A 102 -23.10 2.56 8.57
C HIS A 102 -22.63 3.15 9.91
N GLU A 103 -21.46 2.73 10.39
CA GLU A 103 -20.91 3.15 11.68
C GLU A 103 -20.38 4.59 11.67
N TYR A 104 -19.66 4.98 10.60
CA TYR A 104 -18.93 6.27 10.56
C TYR A 104 -19.52 7.30 9.58
N GLY A 105 -20.38 6.87 8.65
CA GLY A 105 -20.99 7.72 7.62
C GLY A 105 -20.10 7.96 6.40
N GLU A 106 -20.70 8.23 5.24
CA GLU A 106 -19.96 8.47 3.98
C GLU A 106 -19.02 9.67 4.04
N VAL A 107 -19.45 10.75 4.71
CA VAL A 107 -18.66 11.98 4.86
C VAL A 107 -17.36 11.73 5.61
N PHE A 108 -17.38 10.81 6.58
CA PHE A 108 -16.16 10.42 7.30
C PHE A 108 -15.11 9.85 6.34
N TRP A 109 -15.52 9.01 5.38
CA TRP A 109 -14.66 8.28 4.43
C TRP A 109 -14.30 9.05 3.15
N ALA A 110 -14.94 10.19 2.89
CA ALA A 110 -14.91 10.87 1.60
C ALA A 110 -13.49 11.23 1.11
N ASP A 111 -12.64 11.72 2.00
CA ASP A 111 -11.24 12.07 1.70
C ASP A 111 -10.36 10.84 1.48
N LEU A 112 -10.53 9.75 2.24
CA LEU A 112 -9.80 8.50 2.01
C LEU A 112 -10.15 7.90 0.65
N LEU A 113 -11.42 7.95 0.24
CA LEU A 113 -11.86 7.46 -1.06
C LEU A 113 -11.40 8.37 -2.21
N ALA A 114 -11.33 9.69 -1.99
CA ALA A 114 -10.83 10.65 -2.97
C ALA A 114 -9.29 10.56 -3.13
N HIS A 115 -8.57 10.26 -2.04
CA HIS A 115 -7.12 10.19 -1.97
C HIS A 115 -6.65 8.89 -1.30
N PRO A 116 -6.82 7.71 -1.93
CA PRO A 116 -6.55 6.43 -1.29
C PRO A 116 -5.06 6.26 -0.95
N PRO A 117 -4.70 6.15 0.34
CA PRO A 117 -3.31 6.00 0.75
C PRO A 117 -2.76 4.59 0.53
N LEU A 118 -3.66 3.61 0.42
CA LEU A 118 -3.34 2.20 0.37
C LEU A 118 -4.06 1.57 -0.83
N GLU A 119 -3.44 0.57 -1.44
CA GLU A 119 -3.99 -0.16 -2.59
C GLU A 119 -3.60 -1.64 -2.48
N MET A 120 -4.50 -2.53 -2.90
CA MET A 120 -4.17 -3.94 -3.02
C MET A 120 -3.50 -4.21 -4.36
N LEU A 121 -2.63 -5.20 -4.40
CA LEU A 121 -2.13 -5.79 -5.63
C LEU A 121 -2.34 -7.31 -5.57
N ARG A 122 -2.72 -7.90 -6.70
CA ARG A 122 -2.78 -9.34 -6.86
C ARG A 122 -2.02 -9.78 -8.11
N CYS A 123 -1.44 -10.97 -8.05
CA CYS A 123 -0.81 -11.64 -9.18
C CYS A 123 -0.82 -13.16 -8.97
N ARG A 124 -0.37 -13.93 -9.98
CA ARG A 124 -0.36 -15.39 -9.96
C ARG A 124 1.01 -15.95 -10.31
N ALA A 125 1.50 -16.91 -9.53
CA ALA A 125 2.77 -17.62 -9.75
C ALA A 125 2.66 -18.71 -10.83
#